data_AF-A0A6P0YXW3-F1
#
_entry.id   AF-A0A6P0YXW3-F1
#
_cell.length_a   1.000
_cell.length_b   1.000
_cell.length_c   1.000
_cell.angle_alpha   90.00
_cell.angle_beta   90.00
_cell.angle_gamma   90.00
#
_symmetry.space_group_name_H-M   'P 1'
#
loop_
_entity.id
_entity.type
_entity.pdbx_description
1 polymer ?
#
loop_
_entity_poly.entity_id
_entity_poly.type
_entity_poly.pdbx_seq_one_letter_code
_entity_poly.pdbx_strand_id
1 'polypeptide(L)'
;MLKPNVLMPLFVRGRISLRIFSTVFTVSAGLFIGYPSPAHAGILDFFFGGPEGASNASGRRSGGAMRDACPSDGADVSTFQALVPENNRVLTDATHPPFWFYMPFTLSDELYFAEMMLIDAETKEPLLEEPVLFELPEQSGIVKVALPESTPGLERDRPYQWFFSVQCHAEQLSRNPVLSGIVQRPSIASESLLWPEAVTQVVGDRPSVDWDDFLTAFGLIDQAEDPILDLAPVVEEDIILDLDLVPIPSQDSEGIPDPSFSPLTR
;
A
#
# COMPACT_ATOMS: atom_id res chain seq x y z
N MET A 1 -15.45 -74.53 48.67
CA MET A 1 -16.83 -74.94 49.01
C MET A 1 -17.76 -74.43 47.91
N LEU A 2 -18.67 -75.31 47.47
CA LEU A 2 -19.89 -75.08 46.66
C LEU A 2 -19.79 -74.66 45.17
N LYS A 3 -19.87 -75.69 44.31
CA LYS A 3 -20.51 -75.76 42.96
C LYS A 3 -22.03 -75.45 43.06
N PRO A 4 -22.84 -75.55 41.98
CA PRO A 4 -22.73 -75.10 40.57
C PRO A 4 -24.05 -74.38 40.11
N ASN A 5 -24.16 -73.89 38.87
CA ASN A 5 -25.29 -74.31 38.01
C ASN A 5 -25.20 -73.80 36.56
N VAL A 6 -25.58 -74.73 35.69
CA VAL A 6 -25.63 -74.73 34.23
C VAL A 6 -26.88 -74.01 33.74
N LEU A 7 -26.81 -73.31 32.59
CA LEU A 7 -27.84 -73.35 31.55
C LEU A 7 -27.29 -72.83 30.20
N MET A 8 -27.10 -73.74 29.23
CA MET A 8 -27.29 -73.47 27.78
C MET A 8 -28.81 -73.28 27.51
N PRO A 9 -29.33 -72.82 26.34
CA PRO A 9 -28.76 -72.79 24.98
C PRO A 9 -29.20 -71.57 24.12
N LEU A 10 -28.98 -71.69 22.81
CA LEU A 10 -29.79 -71.20 21.66
C LEU A 10 -29.24 -70.04 20.81
N PHE A 11 -28.69 -70.48 19.68
CA PHE A 11 -28.55 -69.79 18.41
C PHE A 11 -29.84 -69.07 17.99
N VAL A 12 -29.74 -67.78 17.64
CA VAL A 12 -30.67 -67.14 16.69
C VAL A 12 -29.85 -66.37 15.65
N ARG A 13 -29.90 -66.87 14.42
CA ARG A 13 -29.41 -66.21 13.20
C ARG A 13 -30.31 -65.00 12.89
N GLY A 14 -29.81 -63.79 13.14
CA GLY A 14 -30.44 -62.54 12.67
C GLY A 14 -29.64 -61.94 11.50
N ARG A 15 -30.23 -61.91 10.30
CA ARG A 15 -29.68 -61.23 9.12
C ARG A 15 -29.65 -59.72 9.37
N ILE A 16 -28.46 -59.13 9.50
CA ILE A 16 -28.28 -57.68 9.52
C ILE A 16 -28.46 -57.16 8.09
N SER A 17 -29.61 -56.55 7.82
CA SER A 17 -29.87 -55.82 6.58
C SER A 17 -29.14 -54.48 6.66
N LEU A 18 -27.96 -54.40 6.06
CA LEU A 18 -27.19 -53.16 5.97
C LEU A 18 -27.84 -52.27 4.89
N ARG A 19 -28.71 -51.33 5.30
CA ARG A 19 -29.22 -50.28 4.41
C ARG A 19 -28.16 -49.18 4.33
N ILE A 20 -27.47 -49.12 3.19
CA ILE A 20 -26.53 -48.05 2.86
C ILE A 20 -27.35 -46.76 2.64
N PHE A 21 -27.32 -45.84 3.61
CA PHE A 21 -27.83 -44.48 3.41
C PHE A 21 -26.80 -43.72 2.58
N SER A 22 -27.04 -43.63 1.28
CA SER A 22 -26.30 -42.74 0.37
C SER A 22 -26.60 -41.30 0.76
N THR A 23 -25.72 -40.68 1.53
CA THR A 23 -25.73 -39.22 1.77
C THR A 23 -24.93 -38.58 0.66
N VAL A 24 -25.64 -37.94 -0.28
CA VAL A 24 -25.03 -37.10 -1.31
C VAL A 24 -24.58 -35.81 -0.62
N PHE A 25 -23.29 -35.71 -0.30
CA PHE A 25 -22.68 -34.43 0.09
C PHE A 25 -22.51 -33.59 -1.18
N THR A 26 -23.41 -32.65 -1.40
CA THR A 26 -23.19 -31.58 -2.37
C THR A 26 -22.11 -30.67 -1.81
N VAL A 27 -20.88 -30.83 -2.30
CA VAL A 27 -19.81 -29.86 -2.10
C VAL A 27 -20.15 -28.65 -2.96
N SER A 28 -20.82 -27.67 -2.34
CA SER A 28 -20.99 -26.34 -2.91
C SER A 28 -19.60 -25.72 -3.00
N ALA A 29 -19.00 -25.74 -4.19
CA ALA A 29 -17.87 -24.87 -4.50
C ALA A 29 -18.40 -23.43 -4.48
N GLY A 30 -18.40 -22.81 -3.31
CA GLY A 30 -18.59 -21.37 -3.20
C GLY A 30 -17.42 -20.71 -3.91
N LEU A 31 -17.65 -20.19 -5.11
CA LEU A 31 -16.81 -19.13 -5.63
C LEU A 31 -16.99 -17.94 -4.69
N PHE A 32 -16.10 -17.83 -3.71
CA PHE A 32 -15.78 -16.55 -3.12
C PHE A 32 -15.11 -15.73 -4.21
N ILE A 33 -15.92 -15.02 -4.99
CA ILE A 33 -15.43 -13.86 -5.72
C ILE A 33 -15.16 -12.85 -4.62
N GLY A 34 -13.90 -12.75 -4.18
CA GLY A 34 -13.45 -11.62 -3.37
C GLY A 34 -13.69 -10.39 -4.22
N TYR A 35 -14.76 -9.66 -3.92
CA TYR A 35 -14.94 -8.33 -4.48
C TYR A 35 -13.92 -7.44 -3.76
N PRO A 36 -12.93 -6.86 -4.45
CA PRO A 36 -12.04 -5.91 -3.81
C PRO A 36 -12.89 -4.79 -3.21
N SER A 37 -12.57 -4.40 -1.98
CA SER A 37 -13.30 -3.34 -1.27
C SER A 37 -13.38 -2.09 -2.16
N PRO A 38 -14.54 -1.41 -2.26
CA PRO A 38 -14.76 -0.31 -3.21
C PRO A 38 -13.75 0.85 -3.10
N ALA A 39 -13.00 0.95 -2.00
CA ALA A 39 -11.87 1.87 -1.87
C ALA A 39 -10.74 1.58 -2.89
N HIS A 40 -10.49 0.32 -3.25
CA HIS A 40 -9.38 -0.09 -4.13
C HIS A 40 -9.66 0.15 -5.62
N ALA A 41 -10.92 0.10 -6.05
CA ALA A 41 -11.29 0.33 -7.45
C ALA A 41 -11.00 1.78 -7.89
N GLY A 42 -11.20 2.76 -6.99
CA GLY A 42 -10.96 4.18 -7.28
C GLY A 42 -9.46 4.54 -7.39
N ILE A 43 -8.58 3.81 -6.71
CA ILE A 43 -7.14 4.07 -6.70
C ILE A 43 -6.50 3.70 -8.05
N LEU A 44 -6.89 2.55 -8.61
CA LEU A 44 -6.42 2.13 -9.93
C LEU A 44 -6.88 3.11 -11.02
N ASP A 45 -8.17 3.50 -11.01
CA ASP A 45 -8.71 4.48 -11.95
C ASP A 45 -7.99 5.84 -11.85
N PHE A 46 -7.57 6.23 -10.64
CA PHE A 46 -6.78 7.45 -10.41
C PHE A 46 -5.40 7.39 -11.08
N PHE A 47 -4.67 6.28 -10.96
CA PHE A 47 -3.35 6.12 -11.60
C PHE A 47 -3.44 5.89 -13.11
N PHE A 48 -4.40 5.09 -13.60
CA PHE A 48 -4.60 4.85 -15.03
C PHE A 48 -5.14 6.08 -15.78
N GLY A 49 -5.94 6.90 -15.12
CA GLY A 49 -6.41 8.18 -15.65
C GLY A 49 -5.30 9.22 -15.83
N GLY A 50 -4.14 9.00 -15.21
CA GLY A 50 -3.07 9.98 -15.10
C GLY A 50 -3.48 11.07 -14.10
N PRO A 51 -2.98 11.04 -12.85
CA PRO A 51 -3.46 11.93 -11.82
C PRO A 51 -3.33 13.40 -12.26
N GLU A 52 -4.46 14.08 -12.40
CA GLU A 52 -4.49 15.51 -12.70
C GLU A 52 -3.77 16.25 -11.57
N GLY A 53 -2.59 16.84 -11.87
CA GLY A 53 -1.76 17.50 -10.86
C GLY A 53 -0.49 16.75 -10.45
N ALA A 54 -0.21 15.57 -11.04
CA ALA A 54 1.08 14.90 -10.88
C ALA A 54 2.22 15.85 -11.26
N SER A 55 3.06 16.20 -10.29
CA SER A 55 4.18 17.09 -10.54
C SER A 55 5.35 16.29 -11.13
N ASN A 56 6.06 16.90 -12.07
CA ASN A 56 7.27 16.32 -12.63
C ASN A 56 8.33 16.27 -11.53
N ALA A 57 8.96 15.11 -11.38
CA ALA A 57 9.90 14.82 -10.31
C ALA A 57 11.22 15.62 -10.33
N SER A 58 11.53 16.40 -11.38
CA SER A 58 12.71 17.28 -11.37
C SER A 58 12.43 18.56 -10.57
N GLY A 59 13.08 18.65 -9.40
CA GLY A 59 12.88 19.62 -8.31
C GLY A 59 13.19 21.08 -8.61
N ARG A 60 12.66 21.67 -9.69
CA ARG A 60 12.77 23.12 -9.92
C ARG A 60 11.50 23.83 -10.36
N ARG A 61 10.36 23.13 -10.46
CA ARG A 61 9.05 23.74 -10.72
C ARG A 61 7.89 22.94 -10.10
N SER A 62 7.71 23.01 -8.77
CA SER A 62 6.43 22.71 -8.11
C SER A 62 5.53 23.96 -8.01
N GLY A 63 5.76 24.97 -8.84
CA GLY A 63 4.96 26.20 -8.86
C GLY A 63 3.56 25.98 -9.39
N GLY A 64 2.61 25.65 -8.51
CA GLY A 64 1.17 25.86 -8.70
C GLY A 64 0.26 24.61 -8.77
N ALA A 65 0.82 23.39 -8.68
CA ALA A 65 0.07 22.14 -8.85
C ALA A 65 -0.26 21.36 -7.56
N MET A 66 0.33 21.70 -6.41
CA MET A 66 -0.13 21.18 -5.11
C MET A 66 -1.25 22.08 -4.56
N ARG A 67 -2.51 21.84 -4.95
CA ARG A 67 -3.66 22.50 -4.31
C ARG A 67 -4.31 21.49 -3.35
N ASP A 68 -4.38 21.87 -2.08
CA ASP A 68 -4.87 21.09 -0.92
C ASP A 68 -3.91 20.03 -0.37
N ALA A 69 -2.62 20.35 -0.47
CA ALA A 69 -1.50 19.74 0.24
C ALA A 69 -1.85 19.23 1.65
N CYS A 70 -1.34 18.03 1.96
CA CYS A 70 -1.52 17.32 3.22
C CYS A 70 -1.47 18.26 4.43
N PRO A 71 -2.42 18.13 5.39
CA PRO A 71 -2.35 18.87 6.63
C PRO A 71 -1.03 18.53 7.30
N SER A 72 -0.16 19.53 7.32
CA SER A 72 1.16 19.42 7.89
C SER A 72 1.29 20.60 8.84
N ASP A 73 1.53 20.30 10.10
CA ASP A 73 1.76 21.31 11.14
C ASP A 73 3.08 22.04 10.84
N GLY A 74 3.05 22.98 9.90
CA GLY A 74 4.18 23.81 9.50
C GLY A 74 5.13 23.23 8.46
N ALA A 75 4.87 22.04 7.87
CA ALA A 75 5.72 21.52 6.81
C ALA A 75 5.44 22.22 5.47
N ASP A 76 6.50 22.62 4.77
CA ASP A 76 6.37 23.20 3.44
C ASP A 76 6.21 22.06 2.42
N VAL A 77 4.96 21.78 2.04
CA VAL A 77 4.63 20.75 1.05
C VAL A 77 5.33 20.98 -0.30
N SER A 78 5.80 22.20 -0.58
CA SER A 78 6.55 22.50 -1.80
C SER A 78 7.91 21.80 -1.88
N THR A 79 8.44 21.27 -0.77
CA THR A 79 9.69 20.49 -0.75
C THR A 79 9.48 19.00 -0.98
N PHE A 80 8.23 18.49 -1.01
CA PHE A 80 7.97 17.10 -1.36
C PHE A 80 8.39 16.83 -2.81
N GLN A 81 9.46 16.04 -2.98
CA GLN A 81 10.09 15.84 -4.28
C GLN A 81 10.81 14.50 -4.38
N ALA A 82 11.03 14.03 -5.61
CA ALA A 82 11.84 12.85 -5.84
C ALA A 82 13.30 13.24 -6.12
N LEU A 83 14.23 12.44 -5.61
CA LEU A 83 15.65 12.62 -5.79
C LEU A 83 16.09 11.92 -7.09
N VAL A 84 15.64 12.46 -8.22
CA VAL A 84 15.89 11.93 -9.58
C VAL A 84 16.69 12.92 -10.43
N PRO A 85 17.31 12.49 -11.55
CA PRO A 85 18.04 13.40 -12.43
C PRO A 85 17.10 14.46 -13.04
N GLU A 86 17.65 15.60 -13.46
CA GLU A 86 16.86 16.72 -14.03
C GLU A 86 15.99 16.33 -15.23
N ASN A 87 16.41 15.32 -16.00
CA ASN A 87 15.68 14.81 -17.17
C ASN A 87 14.52 13.86 -16.80
N ASN A 88 14.30 13.60 -15.50
CA ASN A 88 13.28 12.70 -14.96
C ASN A 88 13.32 11.26 -15.52
N ARG A 89 14.50 10.82 -16.00
CA ARG A 89 14.71 9.48 -16.52
C ARG A 89 15.78 8.79 -15.70
N VAL A 90 15.33 7.85 -14.89
CA VAL A 90 16.17 7.01 -14.03
C VAL A 90 16.58 5.77 -14.83
N LEU A 91 17.89 5.52 -14.91
CA LEU A 91 18.44 4.29 -15.47
C LEU A 91 19.00 3.42 -14.33
N THR A 92 18.73 2.13 -14.39
CA THR A 92 19.17 1.13 -13.39
C THR A 92 19.41 -0.22 -14.05
N ASP A 93 20.28 -1.05 -13.46
CA ASP A 93 20.44 -2.45 -13.87
C ASP A 93 19.66 -3.42 -12.96
N ALA A 94 19.12 -2.92 -11.84
CA ALA A 94 18.35 -3.69 -10.88
C ALA A 94 16.96 -4.05 -11.44
N THR A 95 16.46 -5.23 -11.07
CA THR A 95 15.05 -5.62 -11.28
C THR A 95 14.12 -4.81 -10.39
N HIS A 96 14.54 -4.52 -9.16
CA HIS A 96 13.81 -3.74 -8.17
C HIS A 96 14.70 -2.60 -7.68
N PRO A 97 14.83 -1.49 -8.44
CA PRO A 97 15.64 -0.36 -8.00
C PRO A 97 15.01 0.31 -6.77
N PRO A 98 15.83 0.88 -5.87
CA PRO A 98 15.33 1.80 -4.86
C PRO A 98 14.96 3.14 -5.50
N PHE A 99 13.90 3.75 -4.99
CA PHE A 99 13.47 5.11 -5.30
C PHE A 99 13.73 5.99 -4.09
N TRP A 100 14.18 7.20 -4.33
CA TRP A 100 14.60 8.13 -3.29
C TRP A 100 13.75 9.38 -3.36
N PHE A 101 13.21 9.81 -2.22
CA PHE A 101 12.36 10.99 -2.11
C PHE A 101 12.77 11.82 -0.89
N TYR A 102 12.53 13.13 -0.96
CA TYR A 102 12.45 13.94 0.24
C TYR A 102 11.00 14.07 0.68
N MET A 103 10.72 13.66 1.91
CA MET A 103 9.39 13.66 2.49
C MET A 103 9.33 14.68 3.65
N PRO A 104 8.64 15.82 3.46
CA PRO A 104 8.51 16.82 4.51
C PRO A 104 7.42 16.48 5.55
N PHE A 105 6.65 15.41 5.32
CA PHE A 105 5.52 15.03 6.16
C PHE A 105 5.96 14.08 7.28
N THR A 106 5.22 14.14 8.39
CA THR A 106 5.30 13.20 9.50
C THR A 106 3.98 12.46 9.63
N LEU A 107 4.01 11.22 10.11
CA LEU A 107 2.81 10.46 10.46
C LEU A 107 1.89 11.30 11.37
N SER A 108 0.59 11.32 11.05
CA SER A 108 -0.44 12.01 11.82
C SER A 108 -1.77 11.27 11.70
N ASP A 109 -2.75 11.63 12.52
CA ASP A 109 -4.08 10.99 12.52
C ASP A 109 -4.81 11.09 11.15
N GLU A 110 -4.36 11.97 10.25
CA GLU A 110 -4.91 12.19 8.90
C GLU A 110 -4.00 11.64 7.78
N LEU A 111 -2.82 11.11 8.13
CA LEU A 111 -1.78 10.60 7.21
C LEU A 111 -1.50 9.14 7.49
N TYR A 112 -1.94 8.27 6.59
CA TYR A 112 -1.92 6.82 6.85
C TYR A 112 -0.81 6.11 6.09
N PHE A 113 -0.74 6.31 4.76
CA PHE A 113 0.13 5.51 3.90
C PHE A 113 0.66 6.33 2.72
N ALA A 114 1.81 5.91 2.19
CA ALA A 114 2.22 6.24 0.83
C ALA A 114 1.89 5.07 -0.11
N GLU A 115 1.59 5.38 -1.36
CA GLU A 115 1.23 4.42 -2.39
C GLU A 115 2.21 4.53 -3.55
N MET A 116 2.69 3.39 -4.04
CA MET A 116 3.55 3.32 -5.22
C MET A 116 2.95 2.41 -6.28
N MET A 117 2.89 2.93 -7.51
CA MET A 117 2.43 2.18 -8.68
C MET A 117 3.36 2.38 -9.86
N LEU A 118 3.58 1.31 -10.63
CA LEU A 118 4.35 1.34 -11.87
C LEU A 118 3.46 0.87 -13.01
N ILE A 119 3.46 1.63 -14.11
CA ILE A 119 2.79 1.28 -15.35
C ILE A 119 3.80 1.35 -16.50
N ASP A 120 3.63 0.51 -17.52
CA ASP A 120 4.38 0.60 -18.75
C ASP A 120 4.11 1.98 -19.39
N ALA A 121 5.17 2.73 -19.68
CA ALA A 121 5.04 4.10 -20.17
C ALA A 121 4.43 4.17 -21.58
N GLU A 122 4.57 3.10 -22.37
CA GLU A 122 4.12 2.99 -23.76
C GLU A 122 2.72 2.36 -23.85
N THR A 123 2.51 1.19 -23.24
CA THR A 123 1.24 0.45 -23.35
C THR A 123 0.20 0.92 -22.33
N LYS A 124 0.62 1.62 -21.27
CA LYS A 124 -0.19 1.96 -20.10
C LYS A 124 -0.70 0.76 -19.32
N GLU A 125 -0.15 -0.42 -19.59
CA GLU A 125 -0.46 -1.63 -18.82
C GLU A 125 0.20 -1.53 -17.44
N PRO A 126 -0.50 -1.90 -16.36
CA PRO A 126 0.11 -1.95 -15.04
C PRO A 126 1.19 -3.03 -14.98
N LEU A 127 2.31 -2.70 -14.33
CA LEU A 127 3.29 -3.71 -13.90
C LEU A 127 2.79 -4.45 -12.65
N LEU A 128 2.05 -3.74 -11.79
CA LEU A 128 1.53 -4.22 -10.52
C LEU A 128 0.00 -4.28 -10.59
N GLU A 129 -0.61 -5.41 -10.18
CA GLU A 129 -2.08 -5.53 -10.15
C GLU A 129 -2.71 -4.51 -9.20
N GLU A 130 -2.03 -4.21 -8.09
CA GLU A 130 -2.43 -3.22 -7.09
C GLU A 130 -1.23 -2.34 -6.68
N PRO A 131 -1.45 -1.11 -6.18
CA PRO A 131 -0.38 -0.28 -5.64
C PRO A 131 0.24 -0.91 -4.40
N VAL A 132 1.56 -0.73 -4.22
CA VAL A 132 2.23 -1.13 -2.98
C VAL A 132 2.05 0.00 -1.96
N LEU A 133 1.57 -0.37 -0.78
CA LEU A 133 1.38 0.54 0.35
C LEU A 133 2.65 0.58 1.21
N PHE A 134 2.99 1.75 1.72
CA PHE A 134 4.12 2.00 2.61
C PHE A 134 3.66 2.79 3.82
N GLU A 135 4.14 2.41 5.00
CA GLU A 135 3.91 3.20 6.22
C GLU A 135 4.67 4.52 6.13
N LEU A 136 4.02 5.61 6.56
CA LEU A 136 4.66 6.91 6.61
C LEU A 136 5.58 7.02 7.84
N PRO A 137 6.71 7.73 7.71
CA PRO A 137 7.64 7.90 8.81
C PRO A 137 7.09 8.87 9.87
N GLU A 138 7.47 8.67 11.12
CA GLU A 138 7.17 9.60 12.22
C GLU A 138 7.90 10.95 12.09
N GLN A 139 8.95 11.02 11.27
CA GLN A 139 9.83 12.17 11.10
C GLN A 139 10.02 12.49 9.61
N SER A 140 10.12 13.78 9.29
CA SER A 140 10.47 14.25 7.95
C SER A 140 11.91 13.86 7.62
N GLY A 141 12.17 13.60 6.34
CA GLY A 141 13.54 13.33 5.89
C GLY A 141 13.63 12.69 4.52
N ILE A 142 14.80 12.12 4.24
CA ILE A 142 15.05 11.43 2.98
C ILE A 142 14.62 9.98 3.12
N VAL A 143 13.68 9.56 2.28
CA VAL A 143 13.10 8.23 2.32
C VAL A 143 13.58 7.39 1.14
N LYS A 144 13.88 6.13 1.43
CA LYS A 144 14.13 5.08 0.44
C LYS A 144 12.89 4.21 0.33
N VAL A 145 12.41 4.03 -0.88
CA VAL A 145 11.27 3.18 -1.21
C VAL A 145 11.75 2.09 -2.15
N ALA A 146 11.61 0.84 -1.73
CA ALA A 146 11.95 -0.32 -2.57
C ALA A 146 10.69 -1.18 -2.73
N LEU A 147 10.37 -1.53 -3.98
CA LEU A 147 9.31 -2.49 -4.23
C LEU A 147 9.73 -3.87 -3.67
N PRO A 148 8.80 -4.64 -3.07
CA PRO A 148 9.08 -5.98 -2.60
C PRO A 148 9.59 -6.89 -3.73
N GLU A 149 10.54 -7.77 -3.42
CA GLU A 149 11.05 -8.77 -4.38
C GLU A 149 9.97 -9.79 -4.83
N SER A 150 8.83 -9.85 -4.15
CA SER A 150 7.66 -10.63 -4.55
C SER A 150 6.89 -10.02 -5.72
N THR A 151 7.10 -8.73 -6.01
CA THR A 151 6.45 -8.04 -7.13
C THR A 151 7.14 -8.36 -8.46
N PRO A 152 6.46 -8.16 -9.60
CA PRO A 152 7.12 -8.20 -10.91
C PRO A 152 8.23 -7.14 -11.02
N GLY A 153 9.44 -7.58 -11.35
CA GLY A 153 10.58 -6.68 -11.56
C GLY A 153 10.58 -6.02 -12.93
N LEU A 154 11.37 -4.94 -13.07
CA LEU A 154 11.53 -4.20 -14.31
C LEU A 154 12.09 -5.08 -15.44
N GLU A 155 11.33 -5.16 -16.53
CA GLU A 155 11.78 -5.77 -17.78
C GLU A 155 12.86 -4.93 -18.45
N ARG A 156 13.74 -5.60 -19.20
CA ARG A 156 14.77 -4.90 -19.97
C ARG A 156 14.17 -4.17 -21.16
N ASP A 157 14.75 -3.02 -21.48
CA ASP A 157 14.37 -2.09 -22.54
C ASP A 157 12.93 -1.58 -22.47
N ARG A 158 12.19 -1.86 -21.40
CA ARG A 158 10.86 -1.29 -21.17
C ARG A 158 10.92 -0.08 -20.24
N PRO A 159 10.44 1.10 -20.67
CA PRO A 159 10.30 2.25 -19.80
C PRO A 159 9.02 2.11 -18.96
N TYR A 160 9.15 2.26 -17.64
CA TYR A 160 8.02 2.30 -16.73
C TYR A 160 7.84 3.71 -16.19
N GLN A 161 6.60 4.19 -16.18
CA GLN A 161 6.21 5.38 -15.45
C GLN A 161 5.84 4.98 -14.03
N TRP A 162 6.56 5.53 -13.07
CA TRP A 162 6.26 5.34 -11.65
C TRP A 162 5.46 6.53 -11.14
N PHE A 163 4.56 6.24 -10.22
CA PHE A 163 3.82 7.22 -9.43
C PHE A 163 4.03 6.94 -7.96
N PHE A 164 4.25 8.00 -7.19
CA PHE A 164 4.38 7.95 -5.75
C PHE A 164 3.43 9.00 -5.15
N SER A 165 2.44 8.53 -4.40
CA SER A 165 1.38 9.35 -3.81
C SER A 165 1.44 9.24 -2.29
N VAL A 166 1.20 10.34 -1.59
CA VAL A 166 1.04 10.32 -0.12
C VAL A 166 -0.45 10.49 0.19
N GLN A 167 -1.05 9.53 0.89
CA GLN A 167 -2.47 9.54 1.18
C GLN A 167 -2.78 10.41 2.41
N CYS A 168 -3.38 11.57 2.14
CA CYS A 168 -3.73 12.58 3.15
C CYS A 168 -5.23 12.86 3.18
N HIS A 169 -5.92 12.54 2.09
CA HIS A 169 -7.36 12.68 1.94
C HIS A 169 -7.93 11.36 1.43
N ALA A 170 -8.21 10.42 2.33
CA ALA A 170 -8.70 9.07 1.98
C ALA A 170 -10.00 9.11 1.15
N GLU A 171 -10.85 10.12 1.38
CA GLU A 171 -12.11 10.30 0.64
C GLU A 171 -11.93 10.99 -0.72
N GLN A 172 -10.80 11.67 -0.95
CA GLN A 172 -10.55 12.50 -2.13
C GLN A 172 -9.11 12.36 -2.61
N LEU A 173 -8.82 11.21 -3.23
CA LEU A 173 -7.48 10.87 -3.74
C LEU A 173 -6.88 11.92 -4.70
N SER A 174 -7.73 12.64 -5.43
CA SER A 174 -7.30 13.72 -6.34
C SER A 174 -6.67 14.92 -5.65
N ARG A 175 -6.80 15.04 -4.32
CA ARG A 175 -6.14 16.08 -3.52
C ARG A 175 -4.80 15.65 -2.95
N ASN A 176 -4.47 14.36 -3.05
CA ASN A 176 -3.21 13.84 -2.55
C ASN A 176 -2.05 14.34 -3.41
N PRO A 177 -0.89 14.70 -2.82
CA PRO A 177 0.29 15.04 -3.58
C PRO A 177 0.85 13.79 -4.29
N VAL A 178 1.09 13.92 -5.58
CA VAL A 178 1.64 12.84 -6.43
C VAL A 178 2.91 13.31 -7.14
N LEU A 179 3.96 12.49 -7.03
CA LEU A 179 5.19 12.59 -7.79
C LEU A 179 5.20 11.52 -8.88
N SER A 180 5.79 11.84 -10.03
CA SER A 180 5.95 10.87 -11.11
C SER A 180 7.22 11.04 -11.92
N GLY A 181 7.68 9.94 -12.50
CA GLY A 181 8.83 9.93 -13.38
C GLY A 181 8.97 8.64 -14.18
N ILE A 182 10.07 8.53 -14.93
CA ILE A 182 10.36 7.37 -15.76
C ILE A 182 11.54 6.61 -15.18
N VAL A 183 11.41 5.29 -15.10
CA VAL A 183 12.50 4.36 -14.80
C VAL A 183 12.65 3.37 -15.94
N GLN A 184 13.88 3.04 -16.31
CA GLN A 184 14.13 2.05 -17.34
C GLN A 184 15.38 1.23 -17.04
N ARG A 185 15.28 -0.06 -17.32
CA ARG A 185 16.38 -1.00 -17.24
C ARG A 185 16.92 -1.32 -18.63
N PRO A 186 18.07 -0.80 -19.06
CA PRO A 186 18.59 -1.04 -20.41
C PRO A 186 19.07 -2.50 -20.59
N SER A 187 19.00 -3.03 -21.81
CA SER A 187 19.55 -4.36 -22.14
C SER A 187 21.06 -4.41 -22.21
N ILE A 188 21.68 -3.28 -22.56
CA ILE A 188 23.13 -3.14 -22.66
C ILE A 188 23.58 -2.38 -21.43
N ALA A 189 24.51 -2.98 -20.68
CA ALA A 189 25.20 -2.31 -19.60
C ALA A 189 25.78 -1.00 -20.13
N SER A 190 25.21 0.10 -19.68
CA SER A 190 25.61 1.43 -20.08
C SER A 190 26.76 1.86 -19.16
N GLU A 191 27.81 2.46 -19.73
CA GLU A 191 28.85 3.12 -18.92
C GLU A 191 28.33 4.35 -18.15
N SER A 192 27.09 4.78 -18.43
CA SER A 192 26.42 5.85 -17.68
C SER A 192 26.17 5.43 -16.24
N LEU A 193 26.36 6.38 -15.32
CA LEU A 193 25.98 6.25 -13.91
C LEU A 193 24.51 5.82 -13.80
N LEU A 194 24.32 4.64 -13.23
CA LEU A 194 23.00 4.18 -12.81
C LEU A 194 22.59 5.03 -11.60
N TRP A 195 21.49 5.76 -11.76
CA TRP A 195 21.14 6.84 -10.83
C TRP A 195 20.79 6.32 -9.43
N PRO A 196 19.96 5.27 -9.26
CA PRO A 196 19.62 4.75 -7.94
C PRO A 196 20.84 4.30 -7.12
N GLU A 197 21.80 3.69 -7.80
CA GLU A 197 23.05 3.21 -7.22
C GLU A 197 23.96 4.38 -6.82
N ALA A 198 24.04 5.42 -7.67
CA ALA A 198 24.77 6.66 -7.35
C ALA A 198 24.17 7.38 -6.13
N VAL A 199 22.84 7.51 -6.04
CA VAL A 199 22.18 8.10 -4.87
C VAL A 199 22.43 7.26 -3.62
N THR A 200 22.32 5.92 -3.73
CA THR A 200 22.58 5.02 -2.60
C THR A 200 24.00 5.17 -2.07
N GLN A 201 24.99 5.36 -2.95
CA GLN A 201 26.37 5.61 -2.56
C GLN A 201 26.51 6.96 -1.83
N VAL A 202 26.02 8.04 -2.42
CA VAL A 202 26.12 9.40 -1.83
C VAL A 202 25.43 9.49 -0.46
N VAL A 203 24.26 8.85 -0.32
CA VAL A 203 23.52 8.75 0.94
C VAL A 203 24.31 7.95 1.99
N GLY A 204 24.93 6.83 1.59
CA GLY A 204 25.72 5.97 2.49
C GLY A 204 27.03 6.59 2.99
N ASP A 205 27.61 7.51 2.20
CA ASP A 205 28.87 8.17 2.51
C ASP A 205 28.71 9.45 3.36
N ARG A 206 27.48 9.74 3.85
CA ARG A 206 27.19 10.93 4.67
C ARG A 206 27.91 10.91 6.03
N PRO A 207 28.48 12.04 6.50
CA PRO A 207 28.60 13.33 5.80
C PRO A 207 29.83 13.39 4.88
N SER A 208 29.68 13.99 3.70
CA SER A 208 30.74 14.17 2.70
C SER A 208 30.51 15.44 1.88
N VAL A 209 31.52 15.90 1.13
CA VAL A 209 31.36 17.03 0.19
C VAL A 209 30.35 16.67 -0.91
N ASP A 210 30.40 15.42 -1.38
CA ASP A 210 29.46 14.93 -2.40
C ASP A 210 28.02 14.92 -1.88
N TRP A 211 27.82 14.69 -0.58
CA TRP A 211 26.52 14.80 0.09
C TRP A 211 25.98 16.23 0.09
N ASP A 212 26.81 17.21 0.45
CA ASP A 212 26.40 18.62 0.48
C ASP A 212 26.09 19.14 -0.93
N ASP A 213 26.91 18.76 -1.92
CA ASP A 213 26.69 19.10 -3.34
C ASP A 213 25.40 18.45 -3.86
N PHE A 214 25.15 17.19 -3.49
CA PHE A 214 23.93 16.48 -3.83
C PHE A 214 22.69 17.18 -3.26
N LEU A 215 22.67 17.50 -1.96
CA LEU A 215 21.56 18.23 -1.36
C LEU A 215 21.38 19.61 -1.96
N THR A 216 22.47 20.32 -2.25
CA THR A 216 22.43 21.63 -2.91
C THR A 216 21.77 21.55 -4.29
N ALA A 217 22.05 20.50 -5.06
CA ALA A 217 21.41 20.28 -6.36
C ALA A 217 19.89 20.14 -6.25
N PHE A 218 19.41 19.60 -5.13
CA PHE A 218 18.00 19.42 -4.81
C PHE A 218 17.38 20.56 -3.99
N GLY A 219 18.16 21.58 -3.61
CA GLY A 219 17.70 22.65 -2.72
C GLY A 219 17.41 22.19 -1.29
N LEU A 220 18.01 21.09 -0.86
CA LEU A 220 17.79 20.41 0.42
C LEU A 220 18.93 20.60 1.42
N ILE A 221 19.79 21.60 1.22
CA ILE A 221 21.00 21.78 2.05
C ILE A 221 20.66 22.07 3.51
N ASP A 222 19.53 22.74 3.76
CA ASP A 222 19.05 23.04 5.12
C ASP A 222 18.49 21.79 5.83
N GLN A 223 18.28 20.70 5.07
CA GLN A 223 17.73 19.41 5.51
C GLN A 223 18.83 18.34 5.63
N ALA A 224 20.11 18.74 5.62
CA ALA A 224 21.23 17.81 5.59
C ALA A 224 21.33 16.89 6.81
N GLU A 225 20.78 17.33 7.94
CA GLU A 225 20.76 16.57 9.19
C GLU A 225 19.55 15.65 9.33
N ASP A 226 18.54 15.80 8.46
CA ASP A 226 17.31 15.00 8.51
C ASP A 226 17.64 13.51 8.43
N PRO A 227 16.85 12.63 9.08
CA PRO A 227 17.07 11.20 9.04
C PRO A 227 16.93 10.65 7.62
N ILE A 228 17.69 9.58 7.35
CA ILE A 228 17.48 8.71 6.20
C ILE A 228 16.63 7.53 6.68
N LEU A 229 15.50 7.31 6.04
CA LEU A 229 14.48 6.35 6.46
C LEU A 229 14.21 5.35 5.34
N ASP A 230 14.05 4.08 5.69
CA ASP A 230 13.60 3.05 4.76
C ASP A 230 12.10 2.81 4.97
N LEU A 231 11.28 3.03 3.95
CA LEU A 231 9.85 2.75 4.07
C LEU A 231 9.58 1.26 3.86
N ALA A 232 8.98 0.65 4.87
CA ALA A 232 8.57 -0.75 4.81
C ALA A 232 7.25 -0.90 4.03
N PRO A 233 7.15 -1.87 3.11
CA PRO A 233 5.89 -2.18 2.45
C PRO A 233 4.94 -2.84 3.47
N VAL A 234 3.68 -2.39 3.48
CA VAL A 234 2.62 -2.99 4.30
C VAL A 234 2.22 -4.33 3.67
N VAL A 235 2.21 -5.39 4.47
CA VAL A 235 1.72 -6.71 4.02
C VAL A 235 0.26 -6.84 4.46
N GLU A 236 -0.62 -7.37 3.60
CA GLU A 236 -2.08 -7.43 3.84
C GLU A 236 -2.48 -8.06 5.19
N GLU A 237 -1.64 -8.91 5.79
CA GLU A 237 -1.88 -9.49 7.11
C GLU A 237 -1.93 -8.44 8.23
N ASP A 238 -1.24 -7.30 8.08
CA ASP A 238 -1.17 -6.24 9.08
C ASP A 238 -2.42 -5.33 9.06
N ILE A 239 -3.07 -5.19 7.90
CA ILE A 239 -4.29 -4.36 7.71
C ILE A 239 -5.49 -4.96 8.46
N ILE A 240 -5.54 -6.29 8.61
CA ILE A 240 -6.66 -7.00 9.25
C ILE A 240 -6.57 -6.87 10.78
N LEU A 241 -5.38 -6.73 11.35
CA LEU A 241 -5.19 -6.72 12.81
C LEU A 241 -5.64 -5.42 13.48
N ASP A 242 -5.65 -4.29 12.76
CA ASP A 242 -6.08 -2.99 13.31
C ASP A 242 -7.61 -2.79 13.28
N LEU A 243 -8.34 -3.52 12.44
CA LEU A 243 -9.80 -3.40 12.36
C LEU A 243 -10.54 -4.12 13.51
N ASP A 244 -9.86 -5.00 14.24
CA ASP A 244 -10.45 -5.77 15.35
C ASP A 244 -10.55 -4.99 16.69
N LEU A 245 -10.07 -3.75 16.74
CA LEU A 245 -10.05 -2.94 17.97
C LEU A 245 -11.12 -1.84 18.06
N VAL A 246 -12.07 -1.76 17.12
CA VAL A 246 -13.24 -0.88 17.30
C VAL A 246 -14.38 -1.67 17.95
N PRO A 247 -14.57 -1.61 19.28
CA PRO A 247 -15.74 -2.20 19.91
C PRO A 247 -16.98 -1.50 19.38
N ILE A 248 -17.79 -2.24 18.61
CA ILE A 248 -19.12 -1.81 18.18
C ILE A 248 -19.93 -1.54 19.46
N PRO A 249 -20.38 -0.30 19.72
CA PRO A 249 -21.27 -0.05 20.84
C PRO A 249 -22.56 -0.85 20.60
N SER A 250 -22.86 -1.76 21.53
CA SER A 250 -24.12 -2.48 21.56
C SER A 250 -25.26 -1.48 21.55
N GLN A 251 -26.05 -1.45 20.49
CA GLN A 251 -27.30 -0.71 20.50
C GLN A 251 -28.25 -1.38 21.49
N ASP A 252 -28.33 -0.81 22.69
CA ASP A 252 -29.49 -1.01 23.55
C ASP A 252 -30.71 -0.45 22.81
N SER A 253 -31.64 -1.35 22.50
CA SER A 253 -32.92 -1.04 21.88
C SER A 253 -33.73 -0.11 22.78
N GLU A 254 -33.64 1.21 22.55
CA GLU A 254 -34.63 2.14 23.08
C GLU A 254 -35.97 1.86 22.43
N GLY A 255 -36.94 1.49 23.27
CA GLY A 255 -38.28 1.12 22.88
C GLY A 255 -39.01 2.27 22.17
N ILE A 256 -39.66 1.91 21.07
CA ILE A 256 -40.63 2.73 20.35
C ILE A 256 -41.76 3.12 21.32
N PRO A 257 -42.04 4.41 21.58
CA PRO A 257 -43.23 4.80 22.31
C PRO A 257 -44.46 4.78 21.39
N ASP A 258 -45.45 3.99 21.80
CA ASP A 258 -46.75 3.80 21.17
C ASP A 258 -47.57 5.12 21.15
N PRO A 259 -48.03 5.62 19.99
CA PRO A 259 -48.80 6.85 19.91
C PRO A 259 -50.29 6.57 20.13
N SER A 260 -50.67 6.36 21.38
CA SER A 260 -52.08 6.29 21.77
C SER A 260 -52.21 6.59 23.25
N PHE A 261 -52.70 7.79 23.58
CA PHE A 261 -53.69 8.08 24.63
C PHE A 261 -53.55 9.54 25.08
N SER A 262 -54.44 10.40 24.58
CA SER A 262 -54.78 11.66 25.24
C SER A 262 -55.58 11.38 26.51
N PRO A 263 -55.36 12.14 27.59
CA PRO A 263 -56.47 12.54 28.44
C PRO A 263 -56.56 14.05 28.60
N LEU A 264 -57.82 14.47 28.65
CA LEU A 264 -58.34 15.82 28.73
C LEU A 264 -57.92 16.55 30.01
N THR A 265 -57.64 17.83 29.84
CA THR A 265 -57.54 18.85 30.88
C THR A 265 -58.83 18.94 31.71
N ARG A 266 -58.71 18.82 33.04
CA ARG A 266 -59.42 19.70 34.00
C ARG A 266 -58.76 19.66 35.38
#